data_AF-A0A3B9GJI0-F1
#
_entry.id   AF-A0A3B9GJI0-F1
#
_cell.length_a   1.000
_cell.length_b   1.000
_cell.length_c   1.000
_cell.angle_alpha   90.00
_cell.angle_beta   90.00
_cell.angle_gamma   90.00
#
_symmetry.space_group_name_H-M   'P 1'
#
loop_
_entity.id
_entity.type
_entity.pdbx_description
1 polymer ?
#
loop_
_entity_poly.entity_id
_entity_poly.type
_entity_poly.pdbx_seq_one_letter_code
_entity_poly.pdbx_strand_id
1 'polypeptide(L)'
;MDTEGLKTFLYGFSSAARFLLGSPLGRILLIGGLALLFALKLWGALRSRSLACRAAGTRLGWGEGFLILFKEFYSSVLALGTALPAIAAALLASLALVAVADTLKSMDELRANAARIRELSVVLKNLERRQKVMDLRVLSVQDGRTTIFIEYYDPASEGKPAASEELTLPGSDIYLDSIVFNFDYSEIAGGRRVNLALPYRVFSDQLPQAQGLALRSRDGQGLPYAYGRDEGELYGIAPAAYRERLAELMALLDDEQGAREAGIVRSVYGSAVHRRVRSGERFSVWIEQSGGITIKDAVEF
;
A
#
# COMPACT_ATOMS: atom_id res chain seq x y z
N MET A 1 13.22 14.42 -27.34
CA MET A 1 13.19 14.79 -25.90
C MET A 1 12.61 13.60 -25.17
N ASP A 2 13.33 13.10 -24.17
CA ASP A 2 12.91 11.93 -23.42
C ASP A 2 11.64 12.23 -22.62
N THR A 3 10.60 11.42 -22.77
CA THR A 3 9.29 11.63 -22.13
C THR A 3 9.39 11.57 -20.61
N GLU A 4 10.31 10.75 -20.08
CA GLU A 4 10.60 10.72 -18.64
C GLU A 4 11.30 11.98 -18.14
N GLY A 5 12.21 12.55 -18.93
CA GLY A 5 12.87 13.81 -18.61
C GLY A 5 11.89 14.98 -18.50
N LEU A 6 10.93 15.05 -19.44
CA LEU A 6 9.86 16.05 -19.39
C LEU A 6 8.98 15.87 -18.13
N LYS A 7 8.54 14.66 -17.83
CA LYS A 7 7.73 14.37 -16.64
C LYS A 7 8.44 14.77 -15.35
N THR A 8 9.71 14.39 -15.21
CA THR A 8 10.53 14.69 -14.04
C THR A 8 10.65 16.21 -13.83
N PHE A 9 10.88 16.97 -14.91
CA PHE A 9 10.89 18.42 -14.86
C PHE A 9 9.54 19.00 -14.44
N LEU A 10 8.44 18.52 -15.02
CA LEU A 10 7.08 18.99 -14.69
C LEU A 10 6.71 18.71 -13.22
N TYR A 11 7.06 17.52 -12.71
CA TYR A 11 6.82 17.15 -11.31
C TYR A 11 7.68 17.98 -10.35
N GLY A 12 8.95 18.20 -10.68
CA GLY A 12 9.85 19.06 -9.91
C GLY A 12 9.39 20.51 -9.89
N PHE A 13 9.00 21.06 -11.05
CA PHE A 13 8.45 22.41 -11.16
C PHE A 13 7.15 22.55 -10.36
N SER A 14 6.22 21.61 -10.49
CA SER A 14 4.95 21.66 -9.75
C SER A 14 5.18 21.65 -8.23
N SER A 15 6.10 20.82 -7.76
CA SER A 15 6.48 20.76 -6.34
C SER A 15 7.13 22.07 -5.87
N ALA A 16 8.03 22.65 -6.66
CA ALA A 16 8.68 23.93 -6.36
C ALA A 16 7.68 25.10 -6.35
N ALA A 17 6.78 25.15 -7.33
CA ALA A 17 5.74 26.19 -7.42
C ALA A 17 4.79 26.13 -6.22
N ARG A 18 4.34 24.93 -5.83
CA ARG A 18 3.53 24.71 -4.62
C ARG A 18 4.26 25.10 -3.35
N PHE A 19 5.54 24.74 -3.24
CA PHE A 19 6.36 25.12 -2.09
C PHE A 19 6.48 26.65 -1.98
N LEU A 20 6.84 27.33 -3.07
CA LEU A 20 7.06 28.77 -3.09
C LEU A 20 5.77 29.56 -2.81
N LEU A 21 4.64 29.15 -3.38
CA LEU A 21 3.37 29.88 -3.26
C LEU A 21 2.52 29.45 -2.06
N GLY A 22 2.54 28.17 -1.73
CA GLY A 22 1.69 27.55 -0.72
C GLY A 22 2.27 27.53 0.70
N SER A 23 3.59 27.40 0.84
CA SER A 23 4.22 27.27 2.17
C SER A 23 4.61 28.62 2.78
N PRO A 24 4.54 28.78 4.12
CA PRO A 24 4.97 30.00 4.79
C PRO A 24 6.47 30.28 4.58
N LEU A 25 7.31 29.23 4.58
CA LEU A 25 8.75 29.36 4.29
C LEU A 25 9.01 29.80 2.84
N GLY A 26 8.26 29.27 1.88
CA GLY A 26 8.34 29.67 0.47
C GLY A 26 8.02 31.15 0.27
N ARG A 27 6.98 31.66 0.96
CA ARG A 27 6.63 33.09 0.94
C ARG A 27 7.71 33.97 1.56
N ILE A 28 8.31 33.53 2.67
CA ILE A 28 9.44 34.25 3.29
C ILE A 28 10.62 34.33 2.33
N LEU A 29 10.96 33.24 1.63
CA LEU A 29 12.03 33.22 0.64
C LEU A 29 11.74 34.17 -0.55
N LEU A 30 10.50 34.18 -1.04
CA LEU A 30 10.07 35.09 -2.10
C LEU A 30 10.18 36.56 -1.68
N ILE A 31 9.64 36.90 -0.51
CA ILE A 31 9.71 38.27 0.04
C ILE A 31 11.16 38.66 0.32
N GLY A 32 11.95 37.78 0.92
CA GLY A 32 13.37 38.00 1.18
C GLY A 32 14.19 38.24 -0.09
N GLY A 33 13.92 37.46 -1.15
CA GLY A 33 14.55 37.65 -2.46
C GLY A 33 14.20 39.01 -3.08
N LEU A 34 12.93 39.42 -3.02
CA LEU A 34 12.50 40.74 -3.48
C LEU A 34 13.14 41.89 -2.67
N ALA A 35 13.20 41.74 -1.35
CA ALA A 35 13.85 42.71 -0.47
C ALA A 35 15.34 42.84 -0.75
N LEU A 36 16.04 41.72 -1.00
CA LEU A 36 17.45 41.70 -1.37
C LEU A 36 17.69 42.41 -2.73
N LEU A 37 16.87 42.12 -3.74
CA LEU A 37 16.94 42.79 -5.05
C LEU A 37 16.76 44.31 -4.92
N PHE A 38 15.81 44.74 -4.08
CA PHE A 38 15.61 46.16 -3.79
C PHE A 38 16.83 46.77 -3.08
N ALA A 39 17.38 46.09 -2.08
CA ALA A 39 18.58 46.55 -1.36
C ALA A 39 19.79 46.71 -2.30
N LEU A 40 20.00 45.77 -3.23
CA LEU A 40 21.06 45.84 -4.24
C LEU A 40 20.87 47.02 -5.20
N LYS A 41 19.63 47.27 -5.66
CA LYS A 41 19.30 48.43 -6.49
C LYS A 41 19.57 49.74 -5.77
N LEU A 42 19.09 49.87 -4.53
CA LEU A 42 19.31 51.05 -3.70
C LEU A 42 20.79 51.29 -3.44
N TRP A 43 21.55 50.22 -3.14
CA TRP A 43 22.99 50.29 -2.96
C TRP A 43 23.70 50.81 -4.21
N GLY A 44 23.33 50.31 -5.39
CA GLY A 44 23.86 50.79 -6.67
C GLY A 44 23.58 52.28 -6.91
N ALA A 45 22.35 52.73 -6.63
CA ALA A 45 21.95 54.13 -6.77
C ALA A 45 22.68 55.06 -5.77
N LEU A 46 22.82 54.64 -4.52
CA LEU A 46 23.55 55.39 -3.49
C LEU A 46 25.05 55.47 -3.82
N ARG A 47 25.65 54.37 -4.28
CA ARG A 47 27.07 54.31 -4.63
C ARG A 47 27.38 55.20 -5.84
N SER A 48 26.56 55.14 -6.89
CA SER A 48 26.76 55.98 -8.09
C SER A 48 26.66 57.46 -7.74
N ARG A 49 25.70 57.86 -6.90
CA ARG A 49 25.55 59.25 -6.46
C ARG A 49 26.66 59.69 -5.52
N SER A 50 27.08 58.83 -4.58
CA SER A 50 28.20 59.14 -3.68
C SER A 50 29.50 59.38 -4.44
N LEU A 51 29.76 58.62 -5.51
CA LEU A 51 30.94 58.83 -6.36
C LEU A 51 30.87 60.17 -7.11
N ALA A 52 29.68 60.53 -7.62
CA ALA A 52 29.47 61.81 -8.29
C ALA A 52 29.66 63.02 -7.34
N CYS A 53 29.13 62.97 -6.12
CA CYS A 53 29.33 64.04 -5.13
C CYS A 53 30.80 64.18 -4.74
N ARG A 54 31.53 63.05 -4.55
CA ARG A 54 32.97 63.09 -4.29
C ARG A 54 33.76 63.71 -5.44
N ALA A 55 33.41 63.41 -6.69
CA ALA A 55 34.02 64.06 -7.86
C ALA A 55 33.75 65.57 -7.92
N ALA A 56 32.59 66.00 -7.41
CA ALA A 56 32.20 67.41 -7.31
C ALA A 56 32.69 68.10 -6.03
N GLY A 57 33.46 67.44 -5.17
CA GLY A 57 33.98 68.00 -3.91
C GLY A 57 32.93 68.19 -2.80
N THR A 58 31.74 67.61 -2.94
CA THR A 58 30.63 67.74 -1.98
C THR A 58 30.38 66.41 -1.25
N ARG A 59 29.73 66.47 -0.06
CA ARG A 59 29.29 65.28 0.68
C ARG A 59 27.80 65.06 0.46
N LEU A 60 27.41 63.79 0.37
CA LEU A 60 26.01 63.40 0.22
C LEU A 60 25.24 63.80 1.49
N GLY A 61 24.21 64.63 1.33
CA GLY A 61 23.34 65.01 2.44
C GLY A 61 22.36 63.91 2.81
N TRP A 62 21.93 63.87 4.08
CA TRP A 62 20.90 62.94 4.55
C TRP A 62 19.59 63.08 3.76
N GLY A 63 19.18 64.32 3.46
CA GLY A 63 17.98 64.60 2.65
C GLY A 63 18.09 64.10 1.21
N GLU A 64 19.28 64.16 0.59
CA GLU A 64 19.50 63.60 -0.74
C GLU A 64 19.43 62.06 -0.73
N GLY A 65 19.97 61.42 0.31
CA GLY A 65 19.84 59.97 0.51
C GLY A 65 18.39 59.52 0.63
N PHE A 66 17.56 60.26 1.37
CA PHE A 66 16.14 59.99 1.50
C PHE A 66 15.37 60.16 0.18
N LEU A 67 15.69 61.20 -0.60
CA LEU A 67 15.10 61.40 -1.93
C LEU A 67 15.46 60.28 -2.90
N ILE A 68 16.70 59.77 -2.85
CA ILE A 68 17.13 58.62 -3.66
C ILE A 68 16.35 57.37 -3.25
N LEU A 69 16.22 57.11 -1.95
CA LEU A 69 15.41 56.00 -1.44
C LEU A 69 13.97 56.07 -1.95
N PHE A 70 13.32 57.23 -1.81
CA PHE A 70 11.94 57.41 -2.26
C PHE A 70 11.80 57.27 -3.78
N LYS A 71 12.74 57.83 -4.55
CA LYS A 71 12.77 57.71 -6.01
C LYS A 71 12.93 56.26 -6.46
N GLU A 72 13.85 55.51 -5.85
CA GLU A 72 14.07 54.10 -6.20
C GLU A 72 12.92 53.20 -5.73
N PHE A 73 12.30 53.54 -4.60
CA PHE A 73 11.07 52.87 -4.17
C PHE A 73 9.93 53.11 -5.17
N TYR A 74 9.68 54.36 -5.55
CA TYR A 74 8.65 54.72 -6.52
C TYR A 74 8.91 54.11 -7.90
N SER A 75 10.17 54.13 -8.37
CA SER A 75 10.56 53.50 -9.63
C SER A 75 10.33 51.98 -9.60
N SER A 76 10.60 51.34 -8.47
CA SER A 76 10.37 49.91 -8.26
C SER A 76 8.87 49.57 -8.23
N VAL A 77 8.05 50.40 -7.58
CA VAL A 77 6.59 50.25 -7.58
C VAL A 77 6.02 50.44 -8.99
N LEU A 78 6.48 51.45 -9.73
CA LEU A 78 6.02 51.69 -11.09
C LEU A 78 6.43 50.56 -12.04
N ALA A 79 7.68 50.07 -11.91
CA ALA A 79 8.18 48.92 -12.67
C ALA A 79 7.40 47.64 -12.34
N LEU A 80 6.97 47.45 -11.09
CA LEU A 80 6.09 46.36 -10.72
C LEU A 80 4.72 46.50 -11.38
N GLY A 81 4.17 47.72 -11.39
CA GLY A 81 2.91 48.04 -12.05
C GLY A 81 2.92 47.75 -13.54
N THR A 82 4.01 48.07 -14.25
CA THR A 82 4.15 47.75 -15.68
C THR A 82 4.43 46.27 -15.93
N ALA A 83 5.08 45.58 -14.99
CA ALA A 83 5.32 44.14 -15.07
C ALA A 83 4.08 43.30 -14.69
N LEU A 84 3.02 43.88 -14.11
CA LEU A 84 1.83 43.15 -13.66
C LEU A 84 1.25 42.20 -14.73
N PRO A 85 1.05 42.60 -16.01
CA PRO A 85 0.53 41.69 -17.03
C PRO A 85 1.47 40.51 -17.30
N ALA A 86 2.78 40.75 -17.31
CA ALA A 86 3.78 39.70 -17.51
C ALA A 86 3.84 38.74 -16.32
N ILE A 87 3.77 39.27 -15.09
CA ILE A 87 3.69 38.47 -13.86
C ILE A 87 2.40 37.65 -13.87
N ALA A 88 1.26 38.24 -14.22
CA ALA A 88 -0.02 37.53 -14.31
C ALA A 88 0.04 36.41 -15.36
N ALA A 89 0.59 36.69 -16.55
CA ALA A 89 0.78 35.68 -17.60
C ALA A 89 1.70 34.55 -17.13
N ALA A 90 2.82 34.87 -16.46
CA ALA A 90 3.73 33.87 -15.91
C ALA A 90 3.08 33.01 -14.81
N LEU A 91 2.26 33.62 -13.94
CA LEU A 91 1.49 32.91 -12.93
C LEU A 91 0.44 32.00 -13.55
N LEU A 92 -0.31 32.47 -14.55
CA LEU A 92 -1.29 31.66 -15.28
C LEU A 92 -0.62 30.48 -16.00
N ALA A 93 0.51 30.72 -16.68
CA ALA A 93 1.29 29.66 -17.31
C ALA A 93 1.79 28.64 -16.29
N SER A 94 2.27 29.11 -15.13
CA SER A 94 2.73 28.23 -14.04
C SER A 94 1.59 27.39 -13.47
N LEU A 95 0.40 27.99 -13.26
CA LEU A 95 -0.79 27.27 -12.79
C LEU A 95 -1.26 26.22 -13.79
N ALA A 96 -1.29 26.55 -15.08
CA ALA A 96 -1.62 25.60 -16.13
C ALA A 96 -0.64 24.41 -16.14
N LEU A 97 0.65 24.69 -15.97
CA LEU A 97 1.69 23.66 -15.95
C LEU A 97 1.59 22.76 -14.70
N VAL A 98 1.27 23.32 -13.53
CA VAL A 98 0.97 22.57 -12.30
C VAL A 98 -0.23 21.64 -12.52
N ALA A 99 -1.31 22.14 -13.11
CA ALA A 99 -2.52 21.35 -13.36
C ALA A 99 -2.26 20.18 -14.34
N VAL A 100 -1.46 20.41 -15.39
CA VAL A 100 -1.01 19.33 -16.29
C VAL A 100 -0.17 18.32 -15.55
N ALA A 101 0.78 18.75 -14.71
CA ALA A 101 1.63 17.86 -13.93
C ALA A 101 0.81 17.00 -12.96
N ASP A 102 -0.20 17.56 -12.30
CA ASP A 102 -1.10 16.82 -11.40
C ASP A 102 -1.94 15.80 -12.13
N THR A 103 -2.46 16.17 -13.30
CA THR A 103 -3.24 15.25 -14.15
C THR A 103 -2.37 14.08 -14.59
N LEU A 104 -1.14 14.34 -15.03
CA LEU A 104 -0.19 13.29 -15.42
C LEU A 104 0.17 12.38 -14.24
N LYS A 105 0.42 12.94 -13.06
CA LYS A 105 0.71 12.18 -11.85
C LYS A 105 -0.46 11.28 -11.46
N SER A 106 -1.67 11.82 -11.45
CA SER A 106 -2.88 11.06 -11.18
C SER A 106 -3.10 9.94 -12.20
N MET A 107 -2.84 10.18 -13.49
CA MET A 107 -2.92 9.14 -14.52
C MET A 107 -1.88 8.04 -14.33
N ASP A 108 -0.65 8.37 -13.95
CA ASP A 108 0.40 7.38 -13.66
C ASP A 108 0.05 6.55 -12.41
N GLU A 109 -0.46 7.19 -11.35
CA GLU A 109 -0.98 6.51 -10.15
C GLU A 109 -2.15 5.57 -10.48
N LEU A 110 -3.11 6.01 -11.29
CA LEU A 110 -4.22 5.19 -11.76
C LEU A 110 -3.74 3.99 -12.59
N ARG A 111 -2.75 4.18 -13.47
CA ARG A 111 -2.16 3.09 -14.25
C ARG A 111 -1.42 2.08 -13.39
N ALA A 112 -0.63 2.56 -12.42
CA ALA A 112 0.08 1.70 -11.48
C ALA A 112 -0.90 0.89 -10.62
N ASN A 113 -1.95 1.54 -10.11
CA ASN A 113 -3.02 0.88 -9.36
C ASN A 113 -3.78 -0.13 -10.22
N ALA A 114 -4.08 0.19 -11.47
CA ALA A 114 -4.73 -0.74 -12.40
C ALA A 114 -3.83 -1.96 -12.72
N ALA A 115 -2.52 -1.77 -12.84
CA ALA A 115 -1.57 -2.88 -12.99
C ALA A 115 -1.56 -3.77 -11.73
N ARG A 116 -1.45 -3.16 -10.55
CA ARG A 116 -1.49 -3.85 -9.25
C ARG A 116 -2.78 -4.65 -9.06
N ILE A 117 -3.95 -4.06 -9.33
CA ILE A 117 -5.25 -4.73 -9.24
C ILE A 117 -5.33 -5.92 -10.18
N ARG A 118 -4.80 -5.78 -11.41
CA ARG A 118 -4.74 -6.90 -12.37
C ARG A 118 -3.85 -8.04 -11.86
N GLU A 119 -2.68 -7.74 -11.30
CA GLU A 119 -1.79 -8.76 -10.74
C GLU A 119 -2.43 -9.48 -9.55
N LEU A 120 -3.03 -8.75 -8.61
CA LEU A 120 -3.78 -9.33 -7.48
C LEU A 120 -4.95 -10.21 -7.96
N SER A 121 -5.65 -9.77 -9.00
CA SER A 121 -6.73 -10.56 -9.61
C SER A 121 -6.21 -11.86 -10.23
N VAL A 122 -5.00 -11.86 -10.80
CA VAL A 122 -4.36 -13.06 -11.33
C VAL A 122 -3.91 -13.99 -10.18
N VAL A 123 -3.36 -13.45 -9.08
CA VAL A 123 -3.04 -14.24 -7.88
C VAL A 123 -4.29 -14.97 -7.39
N LEU A 124 -5.41 -14.26 -7.20
CA LEU A 124 -6.66 -14.86 -6.73
C LEU A 124 -7.16 -15.98 -7.65
N LYS A 125 -7.06 -15.83 -8.98
CA LYS A 125 -7.41 -16.89 -9.93
C LYS A 125 -6.55 -18.14 -9.76
N ASN A 126 -5.26 -17.99 -9.42
CA ASN A 126 -4.38 -19.13 -9.14
C ASN A 126 -4.69 -19.78 -7.77
N LEU A 127 -5.33 -19.05 -6.86
CA LEU A 127 -5.78 -19.56 -5.56
C LEU A 127 -7.14 -20.28 -5.60
N GLU A 128 -7.98 -19.99 -6.61
CA GLU A 128 -9.32 -20.56 -6.77
C GLU A 128 -9.27 -22.05 -7.18
N ARG A 129 -8.89 -22.92 -6.25
CA ARG A 129 -8.85 -24.37 -6.46
C ARG A 129 -9.27 -25.12 -5.21
N ARG A 130 -9.92 -26.26 -5.42
CA ARG A 130 -10.09 -27.26 -4.37
C ARG A 130 -8.75 -27.91 -4.07
N GLN A 131 -8.32 -27.90 -2.81
CA GLN A 131 -7.00 -28.42 -2.43
C GLN A 131 -6.98 -28.93 -0.99
N LYS A 132 -6.13 -29.94 -0.76
CA LYS A 132 -5.87 -30.49 0.57
C LYS A 132 -4.94 -29.54 1.32
N VAL A 133 -5.30 -29.18 2.55
CA VAL A 133 -4.53 -28.22 3.35
C VAL A 133 -3.85 -28.83 4.55
N MET A 134 -4.46 -29.84 5.16
CA MET A 134 -3.85 -30.58 6.24
C MET A 134 -4.41 -31.99 6.36
N ASP A 135 -3.59 -32.91 6.86
CA ASP A 135 -4.02 -34.20 7.36
C ASP A 135 -3.93 -34.22 8.88
N LEU A 136 -4.94 -34.82 9.51
CA LEU A 136 -5.00 -34.99 10.96
C LEU A 136 -5.00 -36.47 11.29
N ARG A 137 -4.18 -36.82 12.27
CA ARG A 137 -4.14 -38.15 12.87
C ARG A 137 -4.37 -38.04 14.36
N VAL A 138 -5.37 -38.76 14.86
CA VAL A 138 -5.70 -38.79 16.28
C VAL A 138 -4.80 -39.82 16.96
N LEU A 139 -3.82 -39.34 17.73
CA LEU A 139 -2.85 -40.20 18.41
C LEU A 139 -3.47 -40.92 19.61
N SER A 140 -4.23 -40.18 20.43
CA SER A 140 -4.89 -40.72 21.61
C SER A 140 -6.11 -39.89 21.99
N VAL A 141 -7.10 -40.57 22.57
CA VAL A 141 -8.25 -39.99 23.28
C VAL A 141 -8.33 -40.68 24.64
N GLN A 142 -7.80 -40.05 25.68
CA GLN A 142 -7.70 -40.61 27.04
C GLN A 142 -7.91 -39.51 28.09
N ASP A 143 -8.51 -39.87 29.23
CA ASP A 143 -8.73 -38.95 30.37
C ASP A 143 -9.40 -37.62 29.99
N GLY A 144 -10.34 -37.68 29.04
CA GLY A 144 -11.03 -36.49 28.52
C GLY A 144 -10.13 -35.54 27.73
N ARG A 145 -8.96 -36.00 27.26
CA ARG A 145 -8.04 -35.24 26.40
C ARG A 145 -7.82 -35.97 25.09
N THR A 146 -7.70 -35.19 24.03
CA THR A 146 -7.38 -35.65 22.69
C THR A 146 -6.02 -35.11 22.27
N THR A 147 -5.15 -35.99 21.80
CA THR A 147 -3.86 -35.64 21.18
C THR A 147 -3.97 -35.87 19.68
N ILE A 148 -3.73 -34.83 18.90
CA ILE A 148 -3.75 -34.85 17.44
C ILE A 148 -2.38 -34.50 16.89
N PHE A 149 -2.03 -35.16 15.79
CA PHE A 149 -0.89 -34.82 14.95
C PHE A 149 -1.41 -34.24 13.65
N ILE A 150 -0.96 -33.03 13.31
CA ILE A 150 -1.39 -32.29 12.12
C ILE A 150 -0.21 -32.19 11.16
N GLU A 151 -0.45 -32.50 9.91
CA GLU A 151 0.50 -32.36 8.80
C GLU A 151 -0.05 -31.33 7.81
N TYR A 152 0.68 -30.23 7.61
CA TYR A 152 0.29 -29.15 6.69
C TYR A 152 0.82 -29.41 5.29
N TYR A 153 0.01 -29.17 4.28
CA TYR A 153 0.39 -29.37 2.87
C TYR A 153 0.54 -28.05 2.14
N ASP A 154 1.62 -27.97 1.36
CA ASP A 154 1.87 -26.90 0.40
C ASP A 154 1.74 -27.48 -1.01
N PRO A 155 0.83 -26.95 -1.87
CA PRO A 155 0.71 -27.39 -3.25
C PRO A 155 1.99 -27.22 -4.09
N ALA A 156 2.93 -26.35 -3.68
CA ALA A 156 4.26 -26.26 -4.30
C ALA A 156 5.19 -27.45 -3.95
N SER A 157 4.88 -28.21 -2.89
CA SER A 157 5.67 -29.33 -2.41
C SER A 157 4.89 -30.63 -2.55
N GLU A 158 4.95 -31.25 -3.74
CA GLU A 158 4.17 -32.45 -4.02
C GLU A 158 4.43 -33.60 -3.03
N GLY A 159 3.35 -34.13 -2.47
CA GLY A 159 3.33 -35.40 -1.73
C GLY A 159 4.02 -35.40 -0.36
N LYS A 160 4.56 -34.27 0.11
CA LYS A 160 5.22 -34.17 1.42
C LYS A 160 4.60 -33.05 2.27
N PRO A 161 4.45 -33.25 3.58
CA PRO A 161 4.01 -32.19 4.46
C PRO A 161 5.08 -31.10 4.56
N ALA A 162 4.66 -29.84 4.43
CA ALA A 162 5.50 -28.66 4.57
C ALA A 162 5.87 -28.38 6.03
N ALA A 163 4.95 -28.70 6.95
CA ALA A 163 5.15 -28.61 8.38
C ALA A 163 4.30 -29.66 9.10
N SER A 164 4.65 -29.94 10.35
CA SER A 164 3.81 -30.76 11.21
C SER A 164 3.83 -30.24 12.64
N GLU A 165 2.76 -30.50 13.39
CA GLU A 165 2.71 -30.23 14.81
C GLU A 165 1.84 -31.23 15.56
N GLU A 166 2.13 -31.38 16.86
CA GLU A 166 1.34 -32.17 17.78
C GLU A 166 0.64 -31.25 18.77
N LEU A 167 -0.68 -31.40 18.91
CA LEU A 167 -1.51 -30.59 19.79
C LEU A 167 -2.30 -31.50 20.73
N THR A 168 -2.44 -31.07 21.99
CA THR A 168 -3.27 -31.74 22.99
C THR A 168 -4.32 -30.78 23.50
N LEU A 169 -5.59 -31.15 23.43
CA LEU A 169 -6.73 -30.36 23.89
C LEU A 169 -7.71 -31.22 24.69
N PRO A 170 -8.43 -30.67 25.68
CA PRO A 170 -9.48 -31.40 26.38
C PRO A 170 -10.64 -31.70 25.42
N GLY A 171 -11.52 -32.64 25.73
CA GLY A 171 -12.66 -33.02 24.89
C GLY A 171 -12.33 -34.06 23.81
N SER A 172 -13.35 -34.41 23.04
CA SER A 172 -13.30 -35.43 21.98
C SER A 172 -14.06 -35.04 20.70
N ASP A 173 -14.77 -33.92 20.72
CA ASP A 173 -15.30 -33.28 19.51
C ASP A 173 -14.37 -32.14 19.14
N ILE A 174 -13.69 -32.27 18.00
CA ILE A 174 -12.64 -31.34 17.56
C ILE A 174 -13.23 -30.41 16.52
N TYR A 175 -13.08 -29.11 16.73
CA TYR A 175 -13.52 -28.06 15.84
C TYR A 175 -12.31 -27.39 15.20
N LEU A 176 -12.31 -27.30 13.88
CA LEU A 176 -11.31 -26.57 13.11
C LEU A 176 -11.93 -25.27 12.64
N ASP A 177 -11.39 -24.17 13.13
CA ASP A 177 -11.84 -22.82 12.85
C ASP A 177 -11.06 -22.24 11.67
N SER A 178 -11.80 -21.62 10.76
CA SER A 178 -11.26 -20.96 9.58
C SER A 178 -11.90 -19.60 9.39
N ILE A 179 -11.13 -18.68 8.84
CA ILE A 179 -11.64 -17.39 8.40
C ILE A 179 -11.88 -17.45 6.89
N VAL A 180 -13.05 -17.02 6.46
CA VAL A 180 -13.44 -17.00 5.04
C VAL A 180 -13.55 -15.57 4.57
N PHE A 181 -12.79 -15.26 3.51
CA PHE A 181 -12.79 -13.97 2.85
C PHE A 181 -13.56 -14.07 1.54
N ASN A 182 -14.65 -13.31 1.43
CA ASN A 182 -15.39 -13.17 0.18
C ASN A 182 -14.92 -11.89 -0.53
N PHE A 183 -14.50 -12.02 -1.78
CA PHE A 183 -14.05 -10.89 -2.57
C PHE A 183 -15.23 -10.34 -3.40
N ASP A 184 -15.51 -9.03 -3.30
CA ASP A 184 -16.39 -8.32 -4.25
C ASP A 184 -15.47 -7.72 -5.30
N TYR A 185 -15.36 -8.36 -6.45
CA TYR A 185 -14.83 -7.66 -7.61
C TYR A 185 -15.98 -7.44 -8.60
N SER A 186 -16.60 -6.28 -8.50
CA SER A 186 -17.48 -5.71 -9.54
C SER A 186 -16.73 -5.38 -10.84
N GLU A 187 -15.40 -5.55 -10.88
CA GLU A 187 -14.57 -5.46 -12.09
C GLU A 187 -13.92 -6.79 -12.51
N ILE A 188 -14.62 -7.91 -12.32
CA ILE A 188 -14.42 -9.06 -13.21
C ILE A 188 -15.67 -9.13 -14.07
N ALA A 189 -15.52 -8.88 -15.37
CA ALA A 189 -16.54 -8.90 -16.41
C ALA A 189 -17.35 -10.21 -16.58
N GLY A 190 -17.42 -11.07 -15.54
CA GLY A 190 -18.11 -12.35 -15.55
C GLY A 190 -18.77 -12.78 -14.23
N GLY A 191 -18.90 -11.91 -13.21
CA GLY A 191 -19.77 -12.17 -12.05
C GLY A 191 -19.42 -13.39 -11.17
N ARG A 192 -18.16 -13.86 -11.18
CA ARG A 192 -17.72 -15.00 -10.38
C ARG A 192 -17.28 -14.57 -8.98
N ARG A 193 -17.72 -15.32 -7.96
CA ARG A 193 -17.34 -15.12 -6.55
C ARG A 193 -16.10 -15.96 -6.26
N VAL A 194 -15.01 -15.32 -5.85
CA VAL A 194 -13.81 -16.01 -5.34
C VAL A 194 -13.82 -15.87 -3.84
N ASN A 195 -13.63 -16.99 -3.15
CA ASN A 195 -13.60 -17.04 -1.69
C ASN A 195 -12.32 -17.76 -1.24
N LEU A 196 -11.66 -17.23 -0.22
CA LEU A 196 -10.46 -17.84 0.38
C LEU A 196 -10.78 -18.29 1.80
N ALA A 197 -10.37 -19.50 2.15
CA ALA A 197 -10.51 -20.05 3.50
C ALA A 197 -9.14 -20.26 4.14
N LEU A 198 -8.94 -19.75 5.36
CA LEU A 198 -7.71 -19.92 6.12
C LEU A 198 -7.99 -20.58 7.48
N PRO A 199 -7.69 -21.87 7.64
CA PRO A 199 -7.66 -22.52 8.95
C PRO A 199 -6.58 -21.88 9.83
N TYR A 200 -6.96 -21.43 11.03
CA TYR A 200 -6.05 -20.72 11.93
C TYR A 200 -6.12 -21.18 13.38
N ARG A 201 -7.13 -21.96 13.77
CA ARG A 201 -7.32 -22.37 15.16
C ARG A 201 -8.05 -23.71 15.28
N VAL A 202 -7.73 -24.46 16.33
CA VAL A 202 -8.43 -25.67 16.74
C VAL A 202 -8.97 -25.54 18.17
N PHE A 203 -10.18 -26.01 18.40
CA PHE A 203 -10.82 -26.03 19.72
C PHE A 203 -11.69 -27.28 19.88
N SER A 204 -12.37 -27.44 21.01
CA SER A 204 -13.17 -28.65 21.27
C SER A 204 -14.48 -28.38 22.02
N ASP A 205 -15.27 -29.44 22.25
CA ASP A 205 -16.44 -29.42 23.13
C ASP A 205 -16.11 -28.99 24.58
N GLN A 206 -14.85 -29.11 25.01
CA GLN A 206 -14.40 -28.73 26.36
C GLN A 206 -13.40 -27.55 26.37
N LEU A 207 -12.94 -27.11 25.21
CA LEU A 207 -12.08 -25.95 25.05
C LEU A 207 -12.83 -24.89 24.23
N PRO A 208 -13.29 -23.78 24.84
CA PRO A 208 -13.99 -22.72 24.11
C PRO A 208 -13.13 -22.15 22.97
N GLN A 209 -13.79 -21.74 21.88
CA GLN A 209 -13.12 -21.15 20.71
C GLN A 209 -12.16 -20.00 21.07
N ALA A 210 -12.54 -19.13 22.02
CA ALA A 210 -11.70 -18.02 22.48
C ALA A 210 -10.36 -18.46 23.11
N GLN A 211 -10.28 -19.70 23.60
CA GLN A 211 -9.10 -20.32 24.20
C GLN A 211 -8.49 -21.41 23.30
N GLY A 212 -8.98 -21.55 22.06
CA GLY A 212 -8.47 -22.53 21.11
C GLY A 212 -6.99 -22.35 20.79
N LEU A 213 -6.34 -23.42 20.36
CA LEU A 213 -4.94 -23.44 20.01
C LEU A 213 -4.74 -22.94 18.59
N ALA A 214 -3.81 -22.01 18.39
CA ALA A 214 -3.48 -21.50 17.06
C ALA A 214 -2.79 -22.58 16.22
N LEU A 215 -3.21 -22.71 14.97
CA LEU A 215 -2.61 -23.61 14.00
C LEU A 215 -1.37 -22.97 13.38
N ARG A 216 -0.27 -23.72 13.28
CA ARG A 216 0.96 -23.31 12.59
C ARG A 216 0.84 -23.52 11.08
N SER A 217 -0.24 -22.99 10.49
CA SER A 217 -0.56 -23.16 9.06
C SER A 217 0.18 -22.19 8.12
N ARG A 218 1.11 -21.39 8.65
CA ARG A 218 1.88 -20.38 7.91
C ARG A 218 3.39 -20.66 7.99
N ASP A 219 4.10 -20.28 6.93
CA ASP A 219 5.56 -20.36 6.84
C ASP A 219 6.27 -19.22 7.62
N GLY A 220 7.60 -19.19 7.56
CA GLY A 220 8.41 -18.17 8.22
C GLY A 220 8.23 -16.74 7.68
N GLN A 221 7.57 -16.57 6.53
CA GLN A 221 7.22 -15.27 5.95
C GLN A 221 5.77 -14.86 6.25
N GLY A 222 5.02 -15.70 6.99
CA GLY A 222 3.62 -15.46 7.31
C GLY A 222 2.66 -15.87 6.19
N LEU A 223 3.13 -16.60 5.17
CA LEU A 223 2.30 -17.11 4.07
C LEU A 223 1.68 -18.45 4.45
N PRO A 224 0.36 -18.63 4.28
CA PRO A 224 -0.29 -19.91 4.50
C PRO A 224 0.22 -20.99 3.54
N TYR A 225 0.63 -22.16 4.07
CA TYR A 225 1.13 -23.28 3.27
C TYR A 225 0.17 -23.66 2.15
N ALA A 226 -1.14 -23.61 2.43
CA ALA A 226 -2.20 -23.91 1.48
C ALA A 226 -2.08 -23.10 0.16
N TYR A 227 -1.47 -21.93 0.16
CA TYR A 227 -1.44 -21.02 -0.98
C TYR A 227 -0.09 -20.96 -1.69
N GLY A 228 0.86 -21.83 -1.34
CA GLY A 228 2.04 -22.02 -2.18
C GLY A 228 1.66 -22.61 -3.54
N ARG A 229 2.45 -22.29 -4.56
CA ARG A 229 2.29 -22.77 -5.94
C ARG A 229 3.64 -23.09 -6.54
N ASP A 230 3.68 -24.18 -7.30
CA ASP A 230 4.82 -24.50 -8.15
C ASP A 230 4.94 -23.47 -9.29
N GLU A 231 6.17 -23.17 -9.71
CA GLU A 231 6.44 -22.18 -10.74
C GLU A 231 5.81 -22.53 -12.10
N GLY A 232 5.70 -23.83 -12.41
CA GLY A 232 5.11 -24.33 -13.65
C GLY A 232 3.58 -24.28 -13.70
N GLU A 233 2.92 -24.13 -12.55
CA GLU A 233 1.45 -24.09 -12.47
C GLU A 233 0.86 -22.67 -12.51
N LEU A 234 1.71 -21.65 -12.40
CA LEU A 234 1.27 -20.26 -12.35
C LEU A 234 0.82 -19.77 -13.72
N TYR A 235 -0.43 -19.32 -13.79
CA TYR A 235 -1.00 -18.74 -15.00
C TYR A 235 -0.98 -17.21 -14.94
N GLY A 236 -0.39 -16.57 -15.96
CA GLY A 236 -0.50 -15.13 -16.21
C GLY A 236 0.28 -14.23 -15.25
N ILE A 237 1.18 -14.80 -14.43
CA ILE A 237 2.01 -14.07 -13.48
C ILE A 237 3.37 -14.77 -13.32
N ALA A 238 4.44 -13.99 -13.17
CA ALA A 238 5.78 -14.53 -12.92
C ALA A 238 5.89 -15.07 -11.47
N PRO A 239 6.66 -16.13 -11.20
CA PRO A 239 6.76 -16.73 -9.87
C PRO A 239 7.15 -15.76 -8.75
N ALA A 240 8.13 -14.88 -9.00
CA ALA A 240 8.54 -13.87 -8.04
C ALA A 240 7.43 -12.85 -7.74
N ALA A 241 6.75 -12.36 -8.79
CA ALA A 241 5.64 -11.43 -8.66
C ALA A 241 4.44 -12.06 -7.94
N TYR A 242 4.20 -13.36 -8.16
CA TYR A 242 3.16 -14.11 -7.46
C TYR A 242 3.42 -14.13 -5.95
N ARG A 243 4.63 -14.48 -5.51
CA ARG A 243 4.98 -14.51 -4.07
C ARG A 243 4.86 -13.14 -3.43
N GLU A 244 5.37 -12.10 -4.08
CA GLU A 244 5.27 -10.71 -3.58
C GLU A 244 3.81 -10.28 -3.40
N ARG A 245 2.98 -10.52 -4.43
CA ARG A 245 1.56 -10.15 -4.40
C ARG A 245 0.72 -11.03 -3.47
N LEU A 246 1.10 -12.29 -3.28
CA LEU A 246 0.48 -13.15 -2.29
C LEU A 246 0.76 -12.64 -0.87
N ALA A 247 2.01 -12.26 -0.57
CA ALA A 247 2.37 -11.68 0.72
C ALA A 247 1.63 -10.37 0.98
N GLU A 248 1.55 -9.51 -0.04
CA GLU A 248 0.74 -8.29 0.01
C GLU A 248 -0.74 -8.59 0.28
N LEU A 249 -1.33 -9.56 -0.42
CA LEU A 249 -2.70 -9.99 -0.20
C LEU A 249 -2.90 -10.48 1.24
N MET A 250 -2.01 -11.34 1.77
CA MET A 250 -2.13 -11.84 3.13
C MET A 250 -2.03 -10.72 4.17
N ALA A 251 -1.11 -9.76 3.98
CA ALA A 251 -1.00 -8.60 4.86
C ALA A 251 -2.28 -7.74 4.84
N LEU A 252 -2.92 -7.60 3.67
CA LEU A 252 -4.22 -6.93 3.57
C LEU A 252 -5.32 -7.71 4.30
N LEU A 253 -5.34 -9.04 4.20
CA LEU A 253 -6.36 -9.86 4.86
C LEU A 253 -6.22 -9.89 6.40
N ASP A 254 -5.01 -9.70 6.91
CA ASP A 254 -4.76 -9.57 8.35
C ASP A 254 -5.26 -8.21 8.91
N ASP A 255 -5.51 -7.21 8.05
CA ASP A 255 -6.18 -5.93 8.39
C ASP A 255 -7.59 -5.86 7.76
N GLU A 256 -8.58 -6.42 8.46
CA GLU A 256 -9.97 -6.46 7.99
C GLU A 256 -10.52 -5.07 7.63
N GLN A 257 -10.16 -4.04 8.40
CA GLN A 257 -10.63 -2.68 8.16
C GLN A 257 -9.98 -2.10 6.90
N GLY A 258 -8.65 -2.22 6.78
CA GLY A 258 -7.92 -1.81 5.58
C GLY A 258 -8.38 -2.53 4.31
N ALA A 259 -8.67 -3.83 4.39
CA ALA A 259 -9.16 -4.62 3.26
C ALA A 259 -10.54 -4.19 2.76
N ARG A 260 -11.43 -3.78 3.69
CA ARG A 260 -12.76 -3.24 3.36
C ARG A 260 -12.68 -1.83 2.78
N GLU A 261 -11.87 -0.96 3.39
CA GLU A 261 -11.67 0.41 2.91
C GLU A 261 -11.03 0.44 1.52
N ALA A 262 -10.14 -0.50 1.22
CA ALA A 262 -9.55 -0.70 -0.10
C ALA A 262 -10.51 -1.32 -1.13
N GLY A 263 -11.71 -1.76 -0.72
CA GLY A 263 -12.70 -2.39 -1.59
C GLY A 263 -12.29 -3.78 -2.11
N ILE A 264 -11.33 -4.43 -1.44
CA ILE A 264 -10.79 -5.73 -1.87
C ILE A 264 -11.65 -6.87 -1.34
N VAL A 265 -12.08 -6.78 -0.08
CA VAL A 265 -12.88 -7.81 0.59
C VAL A 265 -14.29 -7.29 0.85
N ARG A 266 -15.29 -8.05 0.39
CA ARG A 266 -16.72 -7.76 0.61
C ARG A 266 -17.12 -8.02 2.04
N SER A 267 -16.76 -9.20 2.53
CA SER A 267 -17.19 -9.71 3.81
C SER A 267 -16.19 -10.73 4.32
N VAL A 268 -16.07 -10.77 5.64
CA VAL A 268 -15.22 -11.72 6.37
C VAL A 268 -16.12 -12.41 7.38
N TYR A 269 -16.04 -13.73 7.47
CA TYR A 269 -16.78 -14.50 8.46
C TYR A 269 -16.00 -15.72 8.92
N GLY A 270 -16.25 -16.15 10.16
CA GLY A 270 -15.71 -17.40 10.68
C GLY A 270 -16.53 -18.60 10.21
N SER A 271 -15.85 -19.69 9.90
CA SER A 271 -16.45 -20.98 9.58
C SER A 271 -15.69 -22.07 10.32
N ALA A 272 -16.42 -22.89 11.08
CA ALA A 272 -15.86 -24.01 11.82
C ALA A 272 -16.50 -25.32 11.38
N VAL A 273 -15.67 -26.30 11.04
CA VAL A 273 -16.08 -27.70 10.83
C VAL A 273 -15.70 -28.50 12.05
N HIS A 274 -16.50 -29.51 12.37
CA HIS A 274 -16.25 -30.31 13.56
C HIS A 274 -16.39 -31.79 13.29
N ARG A 275 -15.73 -32.58 14.13
CA ARG A 275 -15.80 -34.02 14.10
C ARG A 275 -15.52 -34.59 15.48
N ARG A 276 -16.38 -35.50 15.90
CA ARG A 276 -16.09 -36.37 17.04
C ARG A 276 -15.08 -37.43 16.64
N VAL A 277 -13.96 -37.49 17.37
CA VAL A 277 -12.82 -38.33 17.00
C VAL A 277 -12.63 -39.52 17.95
N ARG A 278 -11.94 -40.54 17.44
CA ARG A 278 -11.47 -41.70 18.21
C ARG A 278 -9.98 -41.93 17.99
N SER A 279 -9.31 -42.54 18.95
CA SER A 279 -7.90 -42.93 18.83
C SER A 279 -7.65 -43.72 17.55
N GLY A 280 -6.64 -43.32 16.77
CA GLY A 280 -6.26 -43.95 15.52
C GLY A 280 -6.98 -43.43 14.28
N GLU A 281 -8.00 -42.59 14.42
CA GLU A 281 -8.69 -41.97 13.26
C GLU A 281 -7.75 -41.05 12.47
N ARG A 282 -7.99 -40.99 11.16
CA ARG A 282 -7.29 -40.12 10.22
C ARG A 282 -8.27 -39.47 9.26
N PHE A 283 -8.11 -38.18 9.05
CA PHE A 283 -8.95 -37.42 8.13
C PHE A 283 -8.18 -36.24 7.56
N SER A 284 -8.62 -35.78 6.40
CA SER A 284 -8.03 -34.66 5.68
C SER A 284 -8.97 -33.47 5.71
N VAL A 285 -8.38 -32.27 5.75
CA VAL A 285 -9.11 -31.01 5.61
C VAL A 285 -8.81 -30.44 4.25
N TRP A 286 -9.87 -30.01 3.58
CA TRP A 286 -9.81 -29.46 2.24
C TRP A 286 -10.38 -28.05 2.24
N ILE A 287 -9.76 -27.16 1.47
CA ILE A 287 -10.42 -25.93 1.03
C ILE A 287 -11.25 -26.28 -0.21
N GLU A 288 -12.53 -25.90 -0.18
CA GLU A 288 -13.42 -26.04 -1.33
C GLU A 288 -13.35 -24.80 -2.22
N GLN A 289 -13.71 -24.96 -3.50
CA GLN A 289 -13.74 -23.83 -4.44
C GLN A 289 -14.73 -22.73 -4.03
N SER A 290 -15.75 -23.07 -3.23
CA SER A 290 -16.68 -22.11 -2.61
C SER A 290 -16.06 -21.32 -1.45
N GLY A 291 -14.80 -21.58 -1.08
CA GLY A 291 -14.02 -20.92 -0.03
C GLY A 291 -14.37 -21.31 1.40
N GLY A 292 -15.12 -22.39 1.61
CA GLY A 292 -15.23 -23.04 2.92
C GLY A 292 -14.17 -24.13 3.11
N ILE A 293 -14.15 -24.72 4.30
CA ILE A 293 -13.39 -25.94 4.57
C ILE A 293 -14.30 -27.14 4.75
N THR A 294 -13.82 -28.33 4.41
CA THR A 294 -14.52 -29.61 4.59
C THR A 294 -13.58 -30.65 5.20
N ILE A 295 -14.14 -31.56 5.98
CA ILE A 295 -13.44 -32.74 6.50
C ILE A 295 -13.79 -33.93 5.61
N LYS A 296 -12.78 -34.72 5.23
CA LYS A 296 -12.95 -35.97 4.48
C LYS A 296 -12.19 -37.11 5.13
N ASP A 297 -12.71 -38.31 5.02
CA ASP A 297 -12.03 -39.49 5.53
C ASP A 297 -10.78 -39.80 4.70
N ALA A 298 -9.70 -40.21 5.36
CA ALA A 298 -8.45 -40.56 4.69
C ALA A 298 -8.55 -41.82 3.79
N VAL A 299 -9.70 -42.52 3.82
CA VAL A 299 -9.99 -43.72 3.01
C VAL A 299 -10.74 -43.37 1.71
N GLU A 300 -11.36 -42.18 1.63
CA GLU A 300 -11.91 -41.67 0.39
C GLU A 300 -10.80 -40.93 -0.36
N PHE A 301 -10.00 -41.64 -1.16
CA PHE A 301 -9.39 -41.24 -2.45
C PHE A 301 -8.39 -42.30 -2.93
#